data_AF-A0A9D1NAA7-F1
#
_entry.id   AF-A0A9D1NAA7-F1
#
_cell.length_a   1.000
_cell.length_b   1.000
_cell.length_c   1.000
_cell.angle_alpha   90.00
_cell.angle_beta   90.00
_cell.angle_gamma   90.00
#
_symmetry.space_group_name_H-M   'P 1'
#
loop_
_entity.id
_entity.type
_entity.pdbx_description
1 polymer ?
#
loop_
_entity_poly.entity_id
_entity_poly.type
_entity_poly.pdbx_seq_one_letter_code
_entity_poly.pdbx_strand_id
1 'polypeptide(L)'
;MQTTDIYTVQQPAPPAEHAPALPGGQTNENAREDIPRTDAPSPGIPKRHGGRFPGRSPLDKENAARKDDIKGDIALRDETAIASLAERAALMHEKVVGARAAAREGKLLVAVITLPVYLGSERDALKEELRETLSEATGQEVAVTFDLGVYRGIRPEMSEEEKTLLFKEAGVN
;
A
#
# COMPACT_ATOMS: atom_id res chain seq x y z
N MET A 1 60.17 7.91 -25.02
CA MET A 1 60.44 6.53 -24.58
C MET A 1 60.68 6.56 -23.09
N GLN A 2 59.72 6.09 -22.30
CA GLN A 2 59.84 5.66 -20.89
C GLN A 2 58.43 5.21 -20.46
N THR A 3 58.12 3.94 -20.70
CA THR A 3 58.05 2.83 -19.73
C THR A 3 56.75 2.85 -18.93
N THR A 4 55.84 1.99 -19.38
CA THR A 4 54.59 1.52 -18.78
C THR A 4 54.86 0.84 -17.45
N ASP A 5 54.03 1.09 -16.44
CA ASP A 5 53.79 0.16 -15.34
C ASP A 5 52.29 0.01 -15.12
N ILE A 6 51.79 -1.15 -15.57
CA ILE A 6 50.41 -1.61 -15.41
C ILE A 6 50.37 -2.40 -14.10
N TYR A 7 49.71 -1.87 -13.08
CA TYR A 7 49.44 -2.61 -11.85
C TYR A 7 48.26 -3.55 -12.08
N THR A 8 48.55 -4.81 -12.38
CA THR A 8 47.60 -5.93 -12.36
C THR A 8 47.30 -6.28 -10.90
N VAL A 9 46.11 -5.91 -10.41
CA VAL A 9 45.60 -6.40 -9.12
C VAL A 9 45.06 -7.81 -9.34
N GLN A 10 45.76 -8.78 -8.78
CA GLN A 10 45.42 -10.20 -8.82
C GLN A 10 44.26 -10.47 -7.86
N GLN A 11 43.08 -10.76 -8.39
CA GLN A 11 41.94 -11.24 -7.60
C GLN A 11 42.24 -12.65 -7.05
N PRO A 12 41.99 -12.94 -5.76
CA PRO A 12 42.04 -14.31 -5.26
C PRO A 12 40.83 -15.12 -5.77
N ALA A 13 41.11 -16.36 -6.18
CA ALA A 13 40.14 -17.30 -6.75
C ALA A 13 39.01 -17.70 -5.77
N PRO A 14 37.80 -18.02 -6.28
CA PRO A 14 36.75 -18.63 -5.47
C PRO A 14 37.07 -20.12 -5.19
N PRO A 15 36.81 -20.64 -3.98
CA PRO A 15 36.92 -22.08 -3.74
C PRO A 15 35.79 -22.83 -4.46
N ALA A 16 36.20 -23.82 -5.26
CA ALA A 16 35.35 -24.72 -6.01
C ALA A 16 34.63 -25.75 -5.12
N GLU A 17 33.39 -26.02 -5.50
CA GLU A 17 32.72 -27.33 -5.53
C GLU A 17 32.78 -28.25 -4.31
N HIS A 18 31.64 -28.35 -3.62
CA HIS A 18 31.14 -29.64 -3.12
C HIS A 18 29.64 -29.79 -3.39
N ALA A 19 29.32 -30.45 -4.50
CA ALA A 19 28.17 -31.36 -4.58
C ALA A 19 28.76 -32.79 -4.46
N PRO A 20 28.05 -33.80 -3.91
CA PRO A 20 26.92 -34.37 -4.66
C PRO A 20 25.77 -35.02 -3.85
N ALA A 21 24.73 -35.37 -4.61
CA ALA A 21 23.84 -36.54 -4.48
C ALA A 21 22.51 -36.41 -3.69
N LEU A 22 21.43 -36.35 -4.50
CA LEU A 22 20.09 -36.89 -4.22
C LEU A 22 20.16 -38.40 -3.86
N PRO A 23 19.16 -39.00 -3.17
CA PRO A 23 18.00 -39.55 -3.89
C PRO A 23 16.67 -39.64 -3.11
N GLY A 24 15.57 -39.75 -3.88
CA GLY A 24 14.27 -40.28 -3.45
C GLY A 24 13.37 -39.22 -2.80
N GLY A 25 12.13 -39.00 -3.22
CA GLY A 25 11.18 -39.88 -3.89
C GLY A 25 9.89 -39.83 -3.08
N GLN A 26 8.78 -39.56 -3.77
CA GLN A 26 7.38 -39.89 -3.46
C GLN A 26 6.43 -38.67 -3.56
N THR A 27 5.74 -38.67 -4.70
CA THR A 27 4.35 -38.28 -4.88
C THR A 27 3.49 -38.67 -3.69
N ASN A 28 2.61 -37.76 -3.25
CA ASN A 28 1.33 -38.15 -2.68
C ASN A 28 0.27 -37.12 -3.09
N GLU A 29 -0.34 -37.45 -4.22
CA GLU A 29 -1.75 -37.19 -4.49
C GLU A 29 -2.59 -37.83 -3.37
N ASN A 30 -3.76 -37.24 -3.09
CA ASN A 30 -4.85 -37.75 -2.24
C ASN A 30 -4.80 -37.40 -0.73
N ALA A 31 -5.44 -36.27 -0.41
CA ALA A 31 -6.25 -36.18 0.81
C ALA A 31 -7.54 -35.41 0.48
N ARG A 32 -8.47 -36.09 -0.20
CA ARG A 32 -9.89 -35.76 -0.15
C ARG A 32 -10.39 -36.26 1.20
N GLU A 33 -10.49 -35.37 2.18
CA GLU A 33 -11.20 -35.67 3.40
C GLU A 33 -12.70 -35.53 3.14
N ASP A 34 -13.36 -36.69 3.06
CA ASP A 34 -14.80 -36.87 3.13
C ASP A 34 -15.31 -36.27 4.45
N ILE A 35 -15.99 -35.13 4.36
CA ILE A 35 -16.77 -34.59 5.47
C ILE A 35 -18.04 -35.46 5.60
N PRO A 36 -18.27 -36.17 6.72
CA PRO A 36 -19.54 -36.85 6.92
C PRO A 36 -20.64 -35.80 7.09
N ARG A 37 -21.64 -35.83 6.20
CA ARG A 37 -22.90 -35.08 6.37
C ARG A 37 -23.62 -35.62 7.60
N THR A 38 -23.54 -34.90 8.70
CA THR A 38 -24.42 -35.08 9.85
C THR A 38 -25.76 -34.43 9.54
N ASP A 39 -26.76 -35.26 9.24
CA ASP A 39 -28.17 -34.87 9.17
C ASP A 39 -28.69 -34.50 10.56
N ALA A 40 -28.58 -33.22 10.91
CA ALA A 40 -29.28 -32.66 12.06
C ALA A 40 -30.62 -32.04 11.60
N PRO A 41 -31.78 -32.42 12.18
CA PRO A 41 -33.04 -31.75 11.89
C PRO A 41 -33.07 -30.34 12.50
N SER A 42 -33.23 -29.32 11.65
CA SER A 42 -33.38 -27.93 12.06
C SER A 42 -34.61 -27.71 12.97
N PRO A 43 -34.47 -27.09 14.15
CA PRO A 43 -35.62 -26.67 14.94
C PRO A 43 -36.38 -25.54 14.25
N GLY A 44 -37.70 -25.68 14.18
CA GLY A 44 -38.59 -24.87 13.37
C GLY A 44 -38.51 -23.36 13.64
N ILE A 45 -38.48 -22.58 12.55
CA ILE A 45 -38.64 -21.13 12.57
C ILE A 45 -40.11 -20.83 12.93
N PRO A 46 -40.43 -20.09 14.01
CA PRO A 46 -41.79 -19.67 14.26
C PRO A 46 -42.23 -18.63 13.21
N LYS A 47 -43.37 -18.90 12.56
CA LYS A 47 -44.05 -18.00 11.62
C LYS A 47 -44.34 -16.66 12.29
N ARG A 48 -43.72 -15.58 11.80
CA ARG A 48 -44.06 -14.20 12.19
C ARG A 48 -45.41 -13.83 11.61
N HIS A 49 -46.41 -13.60 12.47
CA HIS A 49 -47.65 -12.95 12.09
C HIS A 49 -47.38 -11.49 11.71
N GLY A 50 -47.66 -11.14 10.45
CA GLY A 50 -47.56 -9.78 9.93
C GLY A 50 -48.65 -8.87 10.50
N GLY A 51 -48.38 -8.24 11.64
CA GLY A 51 -49.13 -7.08 12.11
C GLY A 51 -48.63 -5.83 11.40
N ARG A 52 -49.42 -5.30 10.46
CA ARG A 52 -49.14 -4.03 9.78
C ARG A 52 -49.48 -2.88 10.74
N PHE A 53 -48.50 -2.39 11.49
CA PHE A 53 -48.65 -1.16 12.28
C PHE A 53 -48.57 0.08 11.36
N PRO A 54 -49.60 0.93 11.28
CA PRO A 54 -49.52 2.20 10.58
C PRO A 54 -49.00 3.24 11.57
N GLY A 55 -47.68 3.43 11.58
CA GLY A 55 -47.05 4.49 12.34
C GLY A 55 -45.57 4.48 12.07
N ARG A 56 -45.03 5.59 11.52
CA ARG A 56 -43.58 5.84 11.49
C ARG A 56 -43.10 5.81 12.94
N SER A 57 -42.44 4.73 13.32
CA SER A 57 -41.86 4.58 14.64
C SER A 57 -40.69 5.58 14.78
N PRO A 58 -40.45 6.15 15.98
CA PRO A 58 -39.34 7.08 16.22
C PRO A 58 -37.95 6.53 15.85
N LEU A 59 -37.82 5.20 15.73
CA LEU A 59 -36.63 4.49 15.25
C LEU A 59 -36.21 4.81 13.81
N ASP A 60 -37.12 5.32 12.97
CA ASP A 60 -36.77 5.66 11.59
C ASP A 60 -35.83 6.87 11.51
N LYS A 61 -35.85 7.76 12.50
CA LYS A 61 -34.95 8.93 12.57
C LYS A 61 -33.56 8.55 13.11
N GLU A 62 -33.49 7.61 14.05
CA GLU A 62 -32.22 7.17 14.65
C GLU A 62 -31.38 6.32 13.67
N ASN A 63 -32.03 5.53 12.82
CA ASN A 63 -31.34 4.75 11.78
C ASN A 63 -30.81 5.59 10.61
N ALA A 64 -31.33 6.81 10.40
CA ALA A 64 -30.80 7.72 9.38
C ALA A 64 -29.48 8.35 9.84
N ALA A 65 -29.40 8.83 11.08
CA ALA A 65 -28.17 9.40 11.63
C ALA A 65 -27.01 8.39 11.67
N ARG A 66 -27.27 7.14 12.09
CA ARG A 66 -26.23 6.08 12.12
C ARG A 66 -25.65 5.70 10.75
N LYS A 67 -26.36 5.95 9.65
CA LYS A 67 -25.86 5.59 8.31
C LYS A 67 -24.82 6.58 7.80
N ASP A 68 -24.92 7.84 8.18
CA ASP A 68 -23.97 8.87 7.76
C ASP A 68 -22.63 8.70 8.50
N ASP A 69 -22.66 8.34 9.78
CA ASP A 69 -21.45 8.06 10.57
C ASP A 69 -20.65 6.87 10.01
N ILE A 70 -21.34 5.76 9.66
CA ILE A 70 -20.68 4.56 9.11
C ILE A 70 -20.05 4.85 7.75
N LYS A 71 -20.65 5.72 6.94
CA LYS A 71 -20.12 6.06 5.61
C LYS A 71 -18.84 6.90 5.70
N GLY A 72 -18.74 7.78 6.69
CA GLY A 72 -17.52 8.56 6.97
C GLY A 72 -16.35 7.68 7.41
N ASP A 73 -16.60 6.73 8.31
CA ASP A 73 -15.57 5.83 8.82
C ASP A 73 -14.98 4.89 7.75
N ILE A 74 -15.78 4.48 6.76
CA ILE A 74 -15.31 3.62 5.67
C ILE A 74 -14.43 4.41 4.69
N ALA A 75 -14.84 5.65 4.34
CA ALA A 75 -14.08 6.48 3.40
C ALA A 75 -12.69 6.85 3.93
N LEU A 76 -12.58 7.18 5.23
CA LEU A 76 -11.29 7.47 5.87
C LEU A 76 -10.37 6.25 5.92
N ARG A 77 -10.94 5.05 6.08
CA ARG A 77 -10.17 3.79 6.05
C ARG A 77 -9.63 3.49 4.66
N ASP A 78 -10.38 3.81 3.61
CA ASP A 78 -9.94 3.59 2.23
C ASP A 78 -8.79 4.55 1.87
N GLU A 79 -8.86 5.83 2.24
CA GLU A 79 -7.79 6.80 1.99
C GLU A 79 -6.48 6.45 2.73
N THR A 80 -6.59 6.08 4.00
CA THR A 80 -5.42 5.69 4.81
C THR A 80 -4.81 4.37 4.31
N ALA A 81 -5.62 3.43 3.85
CA ALA A 81 -5.14 2.20 3.22
C ALA A 81 -4.36 2.49 1.94
N ILE A 82 -4.87 3.36 1.07
CA ILE A 82 -4.20 3.76 -0.19
C ILE A 82 -2.88 4.47 0.09
N ALA A 83 -2.86 5.39 1.07
CA ALA A 83 -1.62 6.05 1.49
C ALA A 83 -0.58 5.03 1.98
N SER A 84 -0.97 4.09 2.85
CA SER A 84 -0.06 3.06 3.35
C SER A 84 0.47 2.12 2.26
N LEU A 85 -0.35 1.80 1.25
CA LEU A 85 0.04 0.99 0.11
C LEU A 85 1.09 1.73 -0.74
N ALA A 86 0.89 3.02 -0.97
CA ALA A 86 1.81 3.85 -1.71
C ALA A 86 3.16 4.03 -1.00
N GLU A 87 3.16 4.20 0.32
CA GLU A 87 4.39 4.23 1.11
C GLU A 87 5.19 2.93 0.93
N ARG A 88 4.52 1.79 1.04
CA ARG A 88 5.15 0.48 0.86
C ARG A 88 5.70 0.31 -0.57
N ALA A 89 4.94 0.72 -1.58
CA ALA A 89 5.37 0.66 -2.97
C ALA A 89 6.61 1.55 -3.22
N ALA A 90 6.62 2.77 -2.69
CA ALA A 90 7.77 3.67 -2.82
C ALA A 90 9.03 3.12 -2.15
N LEU A 91 8.88 2.48 -0.98
CA LEU A 91 9.99 1.87 -0.23
C LEU A 91 10.59 0.64 -0.92
N MET A 92 9.92 0.05 -1.92
CA MET A 92 10.50 -1.04 -2.72
C MET A 92 11.62 -0.56 -3.64
N HIS A 93 11.67 0.74 -3.94
CA HIS A 93 12.69 1.30 -4.83
C HIS A 93 14.02 1.48 -4.10
N GLU A 94 15.12 0.97 -4.67
CA GLU A 94 16.43 0.88 -4.00
C GLU A 94 16.99 2.24 -3.52
N LYS A 95 16.74 3.30 -4.29
CA LYS A 95 17.19 4.66 -3.95
C LYS A 95 16.35 5.35 -2.88
N VAL A 96 15.23 4.77 -2.45
CA VAL A 96 14.31 5.35 -1.46
C VAL A 96 14.62 4.82 -0.07
N VAL A 97 14.85 5.74 0.87
CA VAL A 97 15.16 5.44 2.28
C VAL A 97 13.92 5.60 3.16
N GLY A 98 13.05 6.54 2.80
CA GLY A 98 11.82 6.82 3.53
C GLY A 98 10.74 7.34 2.60
N ALA A 99 9.49 6.97 2.84
CA ALA A 99 8.34 7.47 2.12
C ALA A 99 7.21 7.77 3.10
N ARG A 100 6.47 8.85 2.83
CA ARG A 100 5.24 9.21 3.53
C ARG A 100 4.20 9.63 2.50
N ALA A 101 2.96 9.18 2.68
CA ALA A 101 1.89 9.47 1.75
C ALA A 101 0.66 10.06 2.43
N ALA A 102 -0.07 10.89 1.70
CA ALA A 102 -1.36 11.41 2.09
C ALA A 102 -2.30 11.37 0.88
N ALA A 103 -3.44 10.70 1.05
CA ALA A 103 -4.51 10.68 0.06
C ALA A 103 -5.52 11.80 0.35
N ARG A 104 -6.01 12.44 -0.71
CA ARG A 104 -7.05 13.47 -0.67
C ARG A 104 -7.80 13.54 -2.00
N GLU A 105 -9.13 13.45 -1.96
CA GLU A 105 -10.00 13.69 -3.13
C GLU A 105 -9.60 12.92 -4.40
N GLY A 106 -9.09 11.69 -4.25
CA GLY A 106 -8.62 10.86 -5.38
C GLY A 106 -7.23 11.23 -5.94
N LYS A 107 -6.56 12.21 -5.34
CA LYS A 107 -5.14 12.51 -5.55
C LYS A 107 -4.31 11.98 -4.40
N LEU A 108 -3.08 11.60 -4.71
CA LEU A 108 -2.14 11.04 -3.76
C LEU A 108 -0.85 11.85 -3.75
N LEU A 109 -0.50 12.41 -2.60
CA LEU A 109 0.78 13.07 -2.39
C LEU A 109 1.73 12.10 -1.71
N VAL A 110 2.90 11.88 -2.32
CA VAL A 110 3.96 11.04 -1.77
C VAL A 110 5.24 11.85 -1.62
N ALA A 111 5.68 12.03 -0.39
CA ALA A 111 6.94 12.66 -0.06
C ALA A 111 8.00 11.58 0.20
N VAL A 112 9.15 11.70 -0.46
CA VAL A 112 10.18 10.66 -0.50
C VAL A 112 11.53 11.20 -0.06
N ILE A 113 12.20 10.46 0.82
CA ILE A 113 13.60 10.65 1.18
C ILE A 113 14.41 9.64 0.40
N THR A 114 15.37 10.11 -0.38
CA THR A 114 16.24 9.28 -1.20
C THR A 114 17.68 9.29 -0.70
N LEU A 115 18.46 8.31 -1.15
CA LEU A 115 19.91 8.37 -1.10
C LEU A 115 20.42 9.58 -1.91
N PRO A 116 21.66 10.05 -1.67
CA PRO A 116 22.22 11.18 -2.40
C PRO A 116 22.14 10.98 -3.92
N VAL A 117 21.33 11.81 -4.58
CA VAL A 117 21.26 11.90 -6.05
C VAL A 117 21.94 13.21 -6.45
N TYR A 118 23.11 13.10 -7.07
CA TYR A 118 23.93 14.27 -7.39
C TYR A 118 23.54 14.93 -8.72
N LEU A 119 22.81 14.22 -9.58
CA LEU A 119 22.41 14.70 -10.89
C LEU A 119 20.92 15.04 -10.93
N GLY A 120 20.59 16.25 -11.39
CA GLY A 120 19.20 16.69 -11.55
C GLY A 120 18.41 15.78 -12.49
N SER A 121 19.03 15.34 -13.59
CA SER A 121 18.41 14.41 -14.55
C SER A 121 18.07 13.05 -13.94
N GLU A 122 18.91 12.53 -13.05
CA GLU A 122 18.62 11.27 -12.34
C GLU A 122 17.49 11.45 -11.33
N ARG A 123 17.44 12.61 -10.66
CA ARG A 123 16.36 12.92 -9.72
C ARG A 123 15.03 13.04 -10.45
N ASP A 124 15.02 13.69 -11.61
CA ASP A 124 13.81 13.87 -12.41
C ASP A 124 13.36 12.53 -13.01
N ALA A 125 14.29 11.68 -13.48
CA ALA A 125 13.99 10.32 -13.90
C ALA A 125 13.39 9.47 -12.76
N LEU A 126 13.97 9.53 -11.56
CA LEU A 126 13.45 8.85 -10.37
C LEU A 126 12.06 9.34 -10.00
N LYS A 127 11.79 10.64 -10.16
CA LYS A 127 10.49 11.23 -9.89
C LYS A 127 9.41 10.67 -10.81
N GLU A 128 9.70 10.57 -12.11
CA GLU A 128 8.77 10.01 -13.09
C GLU A 128 8.57 8.51 -12.89
N GLU A 129 9.64 7.75 -12.63
CA GLU A 129 9.57 6.30 -12.36
C GLU A 129 8.72 5.99 -11.12
N LEU A 130 8.93 6.73 -10.03
CA LEU A 130 8.11 6.59 -8.81
C LEU A 130 6.66 6.99 -9.08
N ARG A 131 6.43 8.04 -9.85
CA ARG A 131 5.07 8.49 -10.18
C ARG A 131 4.31 7.42 -10.96
N GLU A 132 4.94 6.81 -11.96
CA GLU A 132 4.37 5.73 -12.78
C GLU A 132 4.07 4.51 -11.91
N THR A 133 5.07 4.01 -11.18
CA THR A 133 4.94 2.84 -10.29
C THR A 133 3.83 3.02 -9.26
N LEU A 134 3.75 4.19 -8.63
CA LEU A 134 2.76 4.48 -7.60
C LEU A 134 1.36 4.66 -8.19
N SER A 135 1.25 5.27 -9.37
CA SER A 135 -0.04 5.43 -10.06
C SER A 135 -0.60 4.09 -10.49
N GLU A 136 0.25 3.18 -10.98
CA GLU A 136 -0.16 1.80 -11.31
C GLU A 136 -0.60 1.02 -10.07
N ALA A 137 0.13 1.15 -8.95
CA ALA A 137 -0.16 0.42 -7.72
C ALA A 137 -1.44 0.90 -7.02
N THR A 138 -1.75 2.20 -7.11
CA THR A 138 -2.85 2.83 -6.36
C THR A 138 -4.09 3.11 -7.22
N GLY A 139 -3.93 3.19 -8.54
CA GLY A 139 -4.98 3.62 -9.46
C GLY A 139 -5.37 5.10 -9.31
N GLN A 140 -4.54 5.91 -8.64
CA GLN A 140 -4.80 7.33 -8.40
C GLN A 140 -3.81 8.23 -9.11
N GLU A 141 -4.15 9.52 -9.22
CA GLU A 141 -3.22 10.54 -9.67
C GLU A 141 -2.20 10.82 -8.56
N VAL A 142 -0.94 10.48 -8.81
CA VAL A 142 0.15 10.61 -7.82
C VAL A 142 1.00 11.83 -8.12
N ALA A 143 1.29 12.59 -7.07
CA ALA A 143 2.28 13.65 -7.05
C ALA A 143 3.43 13.28 -6.10
N VAL A 144 4.64 13.23 -6.65
CA VAL A 144 5.86 12.89 -5.90
C VAL A 144 6.63 14.16 -5.57
N THR A 145 7.07 14.29 -4.31
CA THR A 145 7.93 15.39 -3.86
C THR A 145 9.13 14.87 -3.06
N PHE A 146 10.24 15.58 -3.15
CA PHE A 146 11.45 15.33 -2.35
C PHE A 146 11.62 16.37 -1.23
N ASP A 147 10.62 17.24 -1.03
CA ASP A 147 10.68 18.27 0.00
C ASP A 147 10.59 17.65 1.40
N LEU A 148 11.62 17.92 2.22
CA LEU A 148 11.68 17.47 3.61
C LEU A 148 10.62 18.15 4.49
N GLY A 149 10.20 19.37 4.17
CA GLY A 149 9.12 20.08 4.84
C GLY A 149 7.81 19.32 4.70
N VAL A 150 7.45 18.98 3.45
CA VAL A 150 6.26 18.18 3.15
C VAL A 150 6.34 16.79 3.80
N TYR A 151 7.49 16.11 3.71
CA TYR A 151 7.69 14.80 4.35
C TYR A 151 7.43 14.85 5.86
N ARG A 152 7.99 15.85 6.55
CA ARG A 152 7.80 16.02 7.99
C ARG A 152 6.38 16.45 8.35
N GLY A 153 5.72 17.17 7.46
CA GLY A 153 4.35 17.64 7.60
C GLY A 153 3.33 16.51 7.51
N ILE A 154 3.55 15.49 6.67
CA ILE A 154 2.63 14.36 6.55
C ILE A 154 2.58 13.56 7.85
N ARG A 155 1.38 13.43 8.42
CA ARG A 155 1.05 12.65 9.62
C ARG A 155 -0.17 11.74 9.36
N PRO A 156 -0.35 10.65 10.12
CA PRO A 156 -1.49 9.74 9.96
C PRO A 156 -2.84 10.40 10.28
N GLU A 157 -2.86 11.28 11.28
CA GLU A 157 -4.06 11.96 11.77
C GLU A 157 -3.99 13.45 11.38
N MET A 158 -4.20 13.75 10.09
CA MET A 158 -4.26 15.14 9.60
C MET A 158 -5.69 15.54 9.25
N SER A 159 -6.04 16.77 9.58
CA SER A 159 -7.28 17.38 9.08
C SER A 159 -7.19 17.66 7.57
N GLU A 160 -8.34 17.73 6.91
CA GLU A 160 -8.43 18.06 5.48
C GLU A 160 -7.81 19.43 5.14
N GLU A 161 -7.84 20.37 6.09
CA GLU A 161 -7.22 21.69 5.95
C GLU A 161 -5.69 21.60 5.88
N GLU A 162 -5.09 20.79 6.76
CA GLU A 162 -3.64 20.56 6.77
C GLU A 162 -3.18 19.81 5.52
N LYS A 163 -3.94 18.80 5.08
CA LYS A 163 -3.69 18.13 3.79
C LYS A 163 -3.68 19.16 2.65
N THR A 164 -4.65 20.07 2.62
CA THR A 164 -4.73 21.10 1.57
C THR A 164 -3.50 22.03 1.56
N LEU A 165 -2.98 22.39 2.73
CA LEU A 165 -1.76 23.20 2.84
C LEU A 165 -0.54 22.44 2.29
N LEU A 166 -0.39 21.16 2.62
CA LEU A 166 0.72 20.33 2.15
C LEU A 166 0.69 20.13 0.63
N PHE A 167 -0.50 19.93 0.05
CA PHE A 167 -0.63 19.83 -1.41
C PHE A 167 -0.24 21.14 -2.11
N LYS A 168 -0.62 22.29 -1.54
CA LYS A 168 -0.17 23.61 -2.05
C LYS A 168 1.34 23.80 -1.93
N GLU A 169 1.93 23.43 -0.81
CA GLU A 169 3.38 23.51 -0.58
C GLU A 169 4.15 22.59 -1.55
N ALA A 170 3.61 21.41 -1.83
CA ALA A 170 4.15 20.49 -2.82
C ALA A 170 3.97 20.98 -4.28
N GLY A 171 3.27 22.10 -4.51
CA GLY A 171 3.00 22.66 -5.83
C GLY A 171 1.94 21.88 -6.63
N VAL A 172 1.08 21.11 -5.94
CA VAL A 172 0.04 20.28 -6.53
C VAL A 172 -1.31 20.97 -6.33
N ASN A 173 -1.89 21.50 -7.41
CA ASN A 173 -3.22 22.10 -7.42
C ASN A 173 -4.31 21.07 -7.75
#